data_AF-A0A0F9ARU9-F1
#
_entry.id   AF-A0A0F9ARU9-F1
#
_cell.length_a   1.000
_cell.length_b   1.000
_cell.length_c   1.000
_cell.angle_alpha   90.00
_cell.angle_beta   90.00
_cell.angle_gamma   90.00
#
_symmetry.space_group_name_H-M   'P 1'
#
loop_
_entity.id
_entity.type
_entity.pdbx_description
1 polymer ?
#
loop_
_entity_poly.entity_id
_entity_poly.type
_entity_poly.pdbx_seq_one_letter_code
_entity_poly.pdbx_strand_id
1 'polypeptide(L)'
;GVEKPGSSQQVGYILGKRGNFLPFTKSKRQLSTAVQNLEFLDDPMAASVLGWRNKSKLLNTYIAPIAGDDRFYTEYYLDTVVGRLNSRNRNIQNIPQECRHIFLPDSRCFTTLDYSQEHLYILMHFSGDRAMRRVYEEGQFGGDIHLYTAGQMNISRKLAKTLNYAICYGATARTISESAKIKDRNRCSELLTNWFRTFSGASDWIQTVQRAGMKSGWAEPTLFGRRIRIPEEFNKWGNLNREAMERKAVNYPILGSDGEVIKRAIILCDSIGLGPPVMAATVHDSISFDKDIELPKEELEMIPTFRIPVDIVKTMTWA
;
A
#
# COMPACT_ATOMS: atom_id res chain seq x y z
N GLY A 1 -8.40 -25.48 -24.29
CA GLY A 1 -6.95 -25.59 -24.56
C GLY A 1 -6.15 -25.89 -23.31
N VAL A 2 -6.36 -25.13 -22.23
CA VAL A 2 -5.72 -25.41 -20.92
C VAL A 2 -6.63 -26.29 -20.07
N GLU A 3 -6.16 -27.46 -19.66
CA GLU A 3 -6.93 -28.35 -18.78
C GLU A 3 -6.81 -27.96 -17.30
N LYS A 4 -5.64 -27.43 -16.89
CA LYS A 4 -5.35 -27.00 -15.51
C LYS A 4 -4.88 -25.55 -15.49
N PRO A 5 -5.80 -24.55 -15.45
CA PRO A 5 -5.46 -23.12 -15.44
C PRO A 5 -4.59 -22.69 -14.23
N GLY A 6 -4.59 -23.46 -13.15
CA GLY A 6 -3.69 -23.29 -12.00
C GLY A 6 -2.24 -23.69 -12.27
N SER A 7 -1.95 -24.50 -13.29
CA SER A 7 -0.59 -24.94 -13.62
C SER A 7 0.15 -23.87 -14.42
N SER A 8 1.06 -23.15 -13.76
CA SER A 8 1.93 -22.17 -14.42
C SER A 8 2.75 -22.74 -15.57
N GLN A 9 3.18 -24.01 -15.46
CA GLN A 9 3.93 -24.71 -16.50
C GLN A 9 3.07 -24.96 -17.75
N GLN A 10 1.85 -25.49 -17.57
CA GLN A 10 0.95 -25.78 -18.69
C GLN A 10 0.51 -24.49 -19.39
N VAL A 11 0.13 -23.46 -18.60
CA VAL A 11 -0.24 -22.15 -19.14
C VAL A 11 0.92 -21.56 -19.95
N GLY A 12 2.13 -21.56 -19.40
CA GLY A 12 3.29 -21.00 -20.08
C GLY A 12 3.61 -21.72 -21.38
N TYR A 13 3.59 -23.06 -21.36
CA TYR A 13 3.82 -23.89 -22.55
C TYR A 13 2.79 -23.61 -23.67
N ILE A 14 1.50 -23.55 -23.33
CA ILE A 14 0.45 -23.32 -24.33
C ILE A 14 0.51 -21.89 -24.87
N LEU A 15 0.75 -20.88 -24.04
CA LEU A 15 0.91 -19.50 -24.52
C LEU A 15 2.12 -19.36 -25.44
N GLY A 16 3.24 -20.02 -25.11
CA GLY A 16 4.41 -20.07 -25.97
C GLY A 16 4.13 -20.75 -27.31
N LYS A 17 3.40 -21.88 -27.31
CA LYS A 17 2.95 -22.56 -28.53
C LYS A 17 2.02 -21.70 -29.39
N ARG A 18 1.28 -20.77 -28.79
CA ARG A 18 0.41 -19.81 -29.47
C ARG A 18 1.18 -18.60 -30.04
N GLY A 19 2.51 -18.57 -29.90
CA GLY A 19 3.37 -17.52 -30.42
C GLY A 19 3.63 -16.35 -29.45
N ASN A 20 3.15 -16.43 -28.20
CA ASN A 20 3.41 -15.38 -27.23
C ASN A 20 4.83 -15.46 -26.67
N PHE A 21 5.48 -14.30 -26.56
CA PHE A 21 6.75 -14.19 -25.84
C PHE A 21 6.51 -14.03 -24.34
N LEU A 22 7.10 -14.92 -23.55
CA LEU A 22 7.11 -14.83 -22.09
C LEU A 22 8.54 -14.94 -21.57
N PRO A 23 8.94 -14.12 -20.58
CA PRO A 23 10.25 -14.27 -19.97
C PRO A 23 10.28 -15.55 -19.12
N PHE A 24 11.49 -16.10 -18.91
CA PHE A 24 11.68 -17.20 -17.98
C PHE A 24 11.52 -16.76 -16.52
N THR A 25 11.13 -17.70 -15.65
CA THR A 25 11.19 -17.50 -14.19
C THR A 25 12.63 -17.26 -13.73
N LYS A 26 12.82 -16.72 -12.52
CA LYS A 26 14.16 -16.54 -11.92
C LYS A 26 14.98 -17.84 -11.90
N SER A 27 14.33 -18.98 -11.67
CA SER A 27 14.95 -20.31 -11.69
C SER A 27 15.28 -20.81 -13.10
N LYS A 28 14.81 -20.12 -14.15
CA LYS A 28 14.92 -20.49 -15.57
C LYS A 28 14.31 -21.85 -15.95
N ARG A 29 13.53 -22.47 -15.06
CA ARG A 29 12.94 -23.80 -15.28
C ARG A 29 11.65 -23.77 -16.11
N GLN A 30 10.95 -22.65 -16.15
CA GLN A 30 9.69 -22.50 -16.87
C GLN A 30 9.46 -21.06 -17.31
N LEU A 31 8.50 -20.85 -18.21
CA LEU A 31 8.03 -19.53 -18.60
C LEU A 31 7.26 -18.89 -17.44
N SER A 32 7.50 -17.60 -17.21
CA SER A 32 6.86 -16.83 -16.14
C SER A 32 5.47 -16.39 -16.57
N THR A 33 4.45 -16.99 -15.97
CA THR A 33 3.03 -16.63 -16.17
C THR A 33 2.52 -15.70 -15.05
N ALA A 34 3.40 -14.86 -14.49
CA ALA A 34 3.00 -13.85 -13.52
C ALA A 34 1.97 -12.88 -14.13
N VAL A 35 1.11 -12.28 -13.29
CA VAL A 35 0.04 -11.37 -13.73
C VAL A 35 0.59 -10.28 -14.67
N GLN A 36 1.68 -9.63 -14.25
CA GLN A 36 2.37 -8.60 -15.02
C GLN A 36 2.79 -9.04 -16.42
N ASN A 37 3.14 -10.31 -16.62
CA ASN A 37 3.53 -10.80 -17.94
C ASN A 37 2.30 -11.11 -18.80
N LEU A 38 1.25 -11.66 -18.19
CA LEU A 38 0.04 -12.06 -18.90
C LEU A 38 -0.83 -10.86 -19.30
N GLU A 39 -0.87 -9.80 -18.49
CA GLU A 39 -1.67 -8.60 -18.76
C GLU A 39 -1.23 -7.84 -20.02
N PHE A 40 0.02 -8.00 -20.47
CA PHE A 40 0.52 -7.37 -21.69
C PHE A 40 0.35 -8.23 -22.95
N LEU A 41 -0.14 -9.46 -22.81
CA LEU A 41 -0.39 -10.34 -23.95
C LEU A 41 -1.76 -10.05 -24.55
N ASP A 42 -1.80 -9.85 -25.86
CA ASP A 42 -3.03 -9.80 -26.63
C ASP A 42 -3.47 -11.22 -27.01
N ASP A 43 -3.74 -12.05 -25.99
CA ASP A 43 -4.20 -13.43 -26.16
C ASP A 43 -5.43 -13.71 -25.26
N PRO A 44 -6.59 -14.10 -25.82
CA PRO A 44 -7.79 -14.43 -25.04
C PRO A 44 -7.57 -15.50 -23.97
N MET A 45 -6.62 -16.42 -24.18
CA MET A 45 -6.26 -17.42 -23.19
C MET A 45 -5.61 -16.78 -21.96
N ALA A 46 -4.74 -15.78 -22.15
CA ALA A 46 -4.10 -15.07 -21.04
C ALA A 46 -5.15 -14.36 -20.18
N ALA A 47 -6.10 -13.65 -20.81
CA ALA A 47 -7.22 -13.01 -20.12
C ALA A 47 -8.09 -14.02 -19.35
N SER A 48 -8.42 -15.16 -19.97
CA SER A 48 -9.21 -16.22 -19.33
C SER A 48 -8.52 -16.83 -18.12
N VAL A 49 -7.20 -17.09 -18.22
CA VAL A 49 -6.39 -17.61 -17.12
C VAL A 49 -6.32 -16.61 -15.97
N LEU A 50 -6.15 -15.32 -16.26
CA LEU A 50 -6.17 -14.27 -15.23
C LEU A 50 -7.53 -14.21 -14.51
N GLY A 51 -8.63 -14.24 -15.26
CA GLY A 51 -9.98 -14.26 -14.70
C GLY A 51 -10.23 -15.48 -13.81
N TRP A 52 -9.84 -16.68 -14.25
CA TRP A 52 -9.95 -17.90 -13.46
C TRP A 52 -9.10 -17.84 -12.18
N ARG A 53 -7.84 -17.39 -12.28
CA ARG A 53 -6.94 -17.28 -11.12
C ARG A 53 -7.48 -16.29 -10.09
N ASN A 54 -8.03 -15.17 -10.54
CA ASN A 54 -8.65 -14.20 -9.64
C ASN A 54 -9.82 -14.82 -8.88
N LYS A 55 -10.82 -15.38 -9.60
CA LYS A 55 -12.00 -16.01 -8.99
C LYS A 55 -11.65 -17.18 -8.08
N SER A 56 -10.70 -18.03 -8.50
CA SER A 56 -10.24 -19.17 -7.70
C SER A 56 -9.54 -18.73 -6.43
N LYS A 57 -8.78 -17.62 -6.48
CA LYS A 57 -8.17 -17.04 -5.28
C LYS A 57 -9.24 -16.48 -4.34
N LEU A 58 -10.21 -15.70 -4.85
CA LEU A 58 -11.34 -15.18 -4.06
C LEU A 58 -12.08 -16.31 -3.33
N LEU A 59 -12.46 -17.36 -4.06
CA LEU A 59 -13.15 -18.51 -3.49
C LEU A 59 -12.28 -19.28 -2.50
N ASN A 60 -11.14 -19.83 -2.95
CA ASN A 60 -10.40 -20.82 -2.17
C ASN A 60 -9.56 -20.21 -1.04
N THR A 61 -9.16 -18.94 -1.16
CA THR A 61 -8.30 -18.29 -0.15
C THR A 61 -9.11 -17.52 0.87
N TYR A 62 -10.25 -16.93 0.49
CA TYR A 62 -10.96 -15.99 1.37
C TYR A 62 -12.36 -16.46 1.75
N ILE A 63 -13.13 -17.04 0.83
CA ILE A 63 -14.53 -17.42 1.09
C ILE A 63 -14.65 -18.82 1.68
N ALA A 64 -14.14 -19.83 0.98
CA ALA A 64 -14.26 -21.23 1.39
C ALA A 64 -13.66 -21.53 2.78
N PRO A 65 -12.51 -20.95 3.19
CA PRO A 65 -11.92 -21.23 4.50
C PRO A 65 -12.72 -20.72 5.70
N ILE A 66 -13.70 -19.82 5.48
CA ILE A 66 -14.53 -19.24 6.54
C ILE A 66 -16.01 -19.63 6.40
N ALA A 67 -16.32 -20.48 5.42
CA ALA A 67 -17.70 -20.89 5.16
C ALA A 67 -18.25 -21.71 6.33
N GLY A 68 -19.36 -21.25 6.89
CA GLY A 68 -20.02 -21.89 8.04
C GLY A 68 -19.53 -21.40 9.41
N ASP A 69 -18.58 -20.47 9.47
CA ASP A 69 -18.20 -19.82 10.72
C ASP A 69 -19.22 -18.74 11.10
N ASP A 70 -19.64 -18.71 12.37
CA ASP A 70 -20.51 -17.65 12.90
C ASP A 70 -19.74 -16.33 13.09
N ARG A 71 -18.44 -16.42 13.43
CA ARG A 71 -17.57 -15.27 13.69
C ARG A 71 -16.18 -15.49 13.11
N PHE A 72 -15.61 -14.40 12.61
CA PHE A 72 -14.24 -14.39 12.12
C PHE A 72 -13.30 -13.89 13.22
N TYR A 73 -12.39 -14.76 13.65
CA TYR A 73 -11.34 -14.40 14.61
C TYR A 73 -9.98 -14.35 13.91
N THR A 74 -9.17 -13.37 14.30
CA THR A 74 -7.80 -13.18 13.82
C THR A 74 -6.87 -12.84 14.96
N GLU A 75 -5.57 -13.02 14.73
CA GLU A 75 -4.55 -12.71 15.71
C GLU A 75 -3.66 -11.56 15.21
N TYR A 76 -3.53 -10.51 16.01
CA TYR A 76 -2.66 -9.37 15.72
C TYR A 76 -1.29 -9.52 16.40
N TYR A 77 -0.23 -9.27 15.63
CA TYR A 77 1.16 -9.32 16.05
C TYR A 77 1.85 -7.98 15.81
N LEU A 78 2.84 -7.66 16.64
CA LEU A 78 3.66 -6.43 16.58
C LEU A 78 5.12 -6.70 16.20
N ASP A 79 5.36 -7.73 15.37
CA ASP A 79 6.70 -8.25 15.07
C ASP A 79 7.28 -7.77 13.72
N THR A 80 6.60 -6.82 13.06
CA THR A 80 7.12 -6.24 11.82
C THR A 80 8.29 -5.28 12.09
N VAL A 81 9.25 -5.22 11.17
CA VAL A 81 10.44 -4.34 11.28
C VAL A 81 10.05 -2.87 11.45
N VAL A 82 9.05 -2.43 10.70
CA VAL A 82 8.51 -1.06 10.76
C VAL A 82 7.52 -0.86 11.90
N GLY A 83 7.15 -1.92 12.61
CA GLY A 83 6.27 -1.81 13.77
C GLY A 83 4.78 -1.76 13.46
N ARG A 84 4.35 -1.92 12.21
CA ARG A 84 2.93 -2.10 11.90
C ARG A 84 2.34 -3.35 12.54
N LEU A 85 1.04 -3.30 12.84
CA LEU A 85 0.26 -4.47 13.20
C LEU A 85 0.20 -5.42 12.00
N ASN A 86 0.40 -6.71 12.27
CA ASN A 86 0.30 -7.77 11.28
C ASN A 86 -0.71 -8.81 11.76
N SER A 87 -1.68 -9.12 10.91
CA SER A 87 -2.68 -10.14 11.20
C SER A 87 -2.23 -11.51 10.68
N ARG A 88 -2.33 -12.56 11.51
CA ARG A 88 -1.98 -13.96 11.18
C ARG A 88 -3.13 -14.89 11.56
N ASN A 89 -3.00 -16.17 11.18
CA ASN A 89 -3.99 -17.21 11.46
C ASN A 89 -5.41 -16.77 11.08
N ARG A 90 -5.61 -16.53 9.77
CA ARG A 90 -6.72 -15.78 9.13
C ARG A 90 -6.42 -14.29 9.03
N ASN A 91 -5.56 -13.93 8.07
CA ASN A 91 -5.10 -12.56 7.89
C ASN A 91 -6.23 -11.65 7.35
N ILE A 92 -6.80 -10.82 8.22
CA ILE A 92 -7.90 -9.90 7.90
C ILE A 92 -7.44 -8.73 7.02
N GLN A 93 -6.18 -8.32 7.14
CA GLN A 93 -5.62 -7.18 6.41
C GLN A 93 -5.52 -7.43 4.90
N ASN A 94 -5.43 -8.70 4.51
CA ASN A 94 -5.31 -9.11 3.11
C ASN A 94 -6.66 -9.48 2.44
N ILE A 95 -7.79 -9.28 3.13
CA ILE A 95 -9.11 -9.59 2.59
C ILE A 95 -9.48 -8.58 1.50
N PRO A 96 -9.68 -9.01 0.25
CA PRO A 96 -10.06 -8.14 -0.86
C PRO A 96 -11.39 -7.46 -0.61
N GLN A 97 -11.56 -6.23 -1.10
CA GLN A 97 -12.79 -5.47 -0.91
C GLN A 97 -14.03 -6.23 -1.41
N GLU A 98 -13.93 -6.96 -2.52
CA GLU A 98 -15.07 -7.72 -3.07
C GLU A 98 -15.52 -8.87 -2.15
N CYS A 99 -14.62 -9.35 -1.27
CA CYS A 99 -14.95 -10.36 -0.26
C CYS A 99 -15.47 -9.74 1.04
N ARG A 100 -15.33 -8.43 1.28
CA ARG A 100 -15.72 -7.81 2.55
C ARG A 100 -17.23 -7.77 2.80
N HIS A 101 -18.04 -7.94 1.76
CA HIS A 101 -19.50 -7.98 1.85
C HIS A 101 -20.05 -9.14 2.69
N ILE A 102 -19.26 -10.19 2.90
CA ILE A 102 -19.68 -11.36 3.71
C ILE A 102 -19.54 -11.11 5.22
N PHE A 103 -18.88 -10.02 5.62
CA PHE A 103 -18.74 -9.64 7.02
C PHE A 103 -19.86 -8.69 7.39
N LEU A 104 -20.70 -9.15 8.31
CA LEU A 104 -21.84 -8.42 8.82
C LEU A 104 -21.57 -7.99 10.26
N PRO A 105 -21.99 -6.78 10.65
CA PRO A 105 -21.90 -6.34 12.03
C PRO A 105 -22.95 -7.06 12.90
N ASP A 106 -22.62 -7.32 14.16
CA ASP A 106 -23.60 -7.71 15.19
C ASP A 106 -24.50 -6.51 15.53
N SER A 107 -23.96 -5.31 15.45
CA SER A 107 -24.70 -4.05 15.47
C SER A 107 -25.29 -3.76 14.09
N ARG A 108 -26.19 -2.78 13.97
CA ARG A 108 -26.85 -2.49 12.69
C ARG A 108 -25.87 -2.03 11.59
N CYS A 109 -24.67 -1.57 11.94
CA CYS A 109 -23.67 -1.06 11.01
C CYS A 109 -22.26 -1.13 11.59
N PHE A 110 -21.26 -1.20 10.70
CA PHE A 110 -19.90 -0.84 11.08
C PHE A 110 -19.72 0.67 11.02
N THR A 111 -19.08 1.26 12.04
CA THR A 111 -18.48 2.60 11.94
C THR A 111 -16.98 2.42 11.68
N THR A 112 -16.48 2.89 10.54
CA THR A 112 -15.06 2.76 10.18
C THR A 112 -14.39 4.12 10.14
N LEU A 113 -13.25 4.27 10.81
CA LEU A 113 -12.32 5.38 10.61
C LEU A 113 -11.22 4.97 9.64
N ASP A 114 -10.80 5.90 8.78
CA ASP A 114 -9.76 5.72 7.78
C ASP A 114 -8.90 6.99 7.67
N TYR A 115 -7.59 6.85 7.88
CA TYR A 115 -6.62 7.93 7.64
C TYR A 115 -6.24 8.01 6.16
N SER A 116 -7.21 8.36 5.33
CA SER A 116 -7.04 8.58 3.89
C SER A 116 -5.77 9.38 3.60
N GLN A 117 -4.79 8.75 2.93
CA GLN A 117 -3.55 9.37 2.47
C GLN A 117 -2.53 9.74 3.57
N GLU A 118 -2.58 9.13 4.77
CA GLU A 118 -1.63 9.42 5.86
C GLU A 118 -0.16 9.44 5.41
N HIS A 119 0.25 8.54 4.51
CA HIS A 119 1.61 8.47 3.95
C HIS A 119 2.09 9.81 3.39
N LEU A 120 1.21 10.54 2.71
CA LEU A 120 1.53 11.79 2.04
C LEU A 120 1.57 12.96 3.03
N TYR A 121 0.72 12.94 4.06
CA TYR A 121 0.82 13.90 5.18
C TYR A 121 2.11 13.70 5.97
N ILE A 122 2.49 12.45 6.21
CA ILE A 122 3.74 12.10 6.89
C ILE A 122 4.94 12.51 6.06
N LEU A 123 4.92 12.27 4.74
CA LEU A 123 5.97 12.76 3.83
C LEU A 123 6.04 14.28 3.82
N MET A 124 4.90 14.99 3.75
CA MET A 124 4.85 16.45 3.85
C MET A 124 5.48 16.93 5.16
N HIS A 125 5.15 16.30 6.28
CA HIS A 125 5.68 16.64 7.58
C HIS A 125 7.20 16.47 7.63
N PHE A 126 7.71 15.29 7.27
CA PHE A 126 9.15 15.01 7.28
C PHE A 126 9.96 15.88 6.32
N SER A 127 9.44 16.09 5.11
CA SER A 127 10.14 16.84 4.07
C SER A 127 10.03 18.34 4.20
N GLY A 128 9.00 18.84 4.90
CA GLY A 128 8.67 20.26 4.93
C GLY A 128 8.34 20.83 3.55
N ASP A 129 7.94 19.99 2.58
CA ASP A 129 7.73 20.41 1.20
C ASP A 129 6.66 21.50 1.11
N ARG A 130 7.04 22.65 0.55
CA ARG A 130 6.15 23.82 0.48
C ARG A 130 4.96 23.60 -0.45
N ALA A 131 5.11 22.82 -1.52
CA ALA A 131 4.00 22.55 -2.43
C ALA A 131 2.98 21.61 -1.77
N MET A 132 3.44 20.58 -1.05
CA MET A 132 2.56 19.72 -0.26
C MET A 132 1.84 20.49 0.85
N ARG A 133 2.54 21.35 1.60
CA ARG A 133 1.93 22.20 2.64
C ARG A 133 0.87 23.15 2.10
N ARG A 134 1.11 23.77 0.94
CA ARG A 134 0.08 24.60 0.28
C ARG A 134 -1.20 23.84 -0.02
N VAL A 135 -1.08 22.59 -0.45
CA VAL A 135 -2.26 21.76 -0.72
C VAL A 135 -2.95 21.37 0.57
N TYR A 136 -2.22 20.84 1.54
CA TYR A 136 -2.80 20.24 2.74
C TYR A 136 -3.13 21.24 3.86
N GLU A 137 -2.25 22.20 4.14
CA GLU A 137 -2.42 23.19 5.23
C GLU A 137 -3.20 24.43 4.75
N GLU A 138 -2.93 24.91 3.53
CA GLU A 138 -3.63 26.10 2.98
C GLU A 138 -4.91 25.74 2.19
N GLY A 139 -5.21 24.46 2.04
CA GLY A 139 -6.43 23.98 1.37
C GLY A 139 -6.46 24.19 -0.15
N GLN A 140 -5.33 24.46 -0.80
CA GLN A 140 -5.29 24.59 -2.25
C GLN A 140 -5.75 23.28 -2.91
N PHE A 141 -6.47 23.39 -4.03
CA PHE A 141 -7.07 22.23 -4.72
C PHE A 141 -7.99 21.38 -3.82
N GLY A 142 -8.55 21.98 -2.75
CA GLY A 142 -9.44 21.29 -1.80
C GLY A 142 -8.72 20.21 -0.98
N GLY A 143 -7.41 20.35 -0.77
CA GLY A 143 -6.60 19.32 -0.09
C GLY A 143 -6.26 18.10 -0.95
N ASP A 144 -6.58 18.13 -2.25
CA ASP A 144 -6.30 17.01 -3.16
C ASP A 144 -4.93 17.13 -3.83
N ILE A 145 -3.93 16.49 -3.23
CA ILE A 145 -2.56 16.45 -3.77
C ILE A 145 -2.50 15.78 -5.14
N HIS A 146 -3.39 14.83 -5.44
CA HIS A 146 -3.40 14.14 -6.72
C HIS A 146 -3.91 15.06 -7.82
N LEU A 147 -4.90 15.91 -7.52
CA LEU A 147 -5.37 16.95 -8.43
C LEU A 147 -4.29 18.02 -8.65
N TYR A 148 -3.60 18.44 -7.58
CA TYR A 148 -2.46 19.35 -7.70
C TYR A 148 -1.37 18.78 -8.61
N THR A 149 -0.90 17.57 -8.33
CA THR A 149 0.11 16.87 -9.15
C THR A 149 -0.35 16.73 -10.61
N ALA A 150 -1.63 16.38 -10.83
CA ALA A 150 -2.21 16.27 -12.16
C ALA A 150 -2.13 17.60 -12.93
N GLY A 151 -2.47 18.71 -12.28
CA GLY A 151 -2.38 20.05 -12.87
C GLY A 151 -0.95 20.46 -13.18
N GLN A 152 -0.01 20.27 -12.24
CA GLN A 152 1.39 20.65 -12.42
C GLN A 152 2.10 19.85 -13.51
N MET A 153 1.74 18.57 -13.66
CA MET A 153 2.41 17.66 -14.61
C MET A 153 1.63 17.48 -15.92
N ASN A 154 0.45 18.11 -16.06
CA ASN A 154 -0.50 17.93 -17.16
C ASN A 154 -0.78 16.45 -17.47
N ILE A 155 -1.20 15.71 -16.42
CA ILE A 155 -1.56 14.28 -16.49
C ILE A 155 -2.94 14.04 -15.86
N SER A 156 -3.49 12.85 -16.05
CA SER A 156 -4.75 12.50 -15.38
C SER A 156 -4.55 12.36 -13.86
N ARG A 157 -5.59 12.71 -13.08
CA ARG A 157 -5.61 12.49 -11.62
C ARG A 157 -5.31 11.05 -11.23
N LYS A 158 -5.78 10.07 -12.03
CA LYS A 158 -5.49 8.65 -11.81
C LYS A 158 -3.99 8.35 -11.92
N LEU A 159 -3.32 8.86 -12.95
CA LEU A 159 -1.88 8.69 -13.11
C LEU A 159 -1.10 9.42 -12.01
N ALA A 160 -1.52 10.64 -11.66
CA ALA A 160 -0.94 11.39 -10.55
C ALA A 160 -1.04 10.65 -9.21
N LYS A 161 -2.19 10.04 -8.91
CA LYS A 161 -2.37 9.16 -7.73
C LYS A 161 -1.35 8.03 -7.74
N THR A 162 -1.25 7.29 -8.85
CA THR A 162 -0.27 6.20 -8.97
C THR A 162 1.16 6.68 -8.74
N LEU A 163 1.54 7.84 -9.29
CA LEU A 163 2.88 8.41 -9.14
C LEU A 163 3.16 8.84 -7.70
N ASN A 164 2.24 9.57 -7.05
CA ASN A 164 2.40 10.03 -5.67
C ASN A 164 2.67 8.84 -4.74
N TYR A 165 1.86 7.79 -4.82
CA TYR A 165 2.09 6.58 -4.00
C TYR A 165 3.39 5.88 -4.37
N ALA A 166 3.65 5.64 -5.66
CA ALA A 166 4.87 4.93 -6.08
C ALA A 166 6.13 5.64 -5.60
N ILE A 167 6.19 6.97 -5.73
CA ILE A 167 7.38 7.76 -5.40
C ILE A 167 7.58 7.92 -3.90
N CYS A 168 6.51 8.02 -3.10
CA CYS A 168 6.60 7.93 -1.64
C CYS A 168 7.30 6.64 -1.18
N TYR A 169 7.20 5.56 -1.96
CA TYR A 169 7.83 4.27 -1.68
C TYR A 169 9.20 4.06 -2.34
N GLY A 170 9.84 5.15 -2.81
CA GLY A 170 11.15 5.10 -3.45
C GLY A 170 11.10 4.51 -4.86
N ALA A 171 10.11 4.91 -5.66
CA ALA A 171 10.00 4.44 -7.03
C ALA A 171 11.19 4.81 -7.92
N THR A 172 11.52 3.90 -8.82
CA THR A 172 12.38 4.12 -9.99
C THR A 172 11.51 4.20 -11.24
N ALA A 173 12.10 4.61 -12.38
CA ALA A 173 11.41 4.56 -13.67
C ALA A 173 10.82 3.16 -13.98
N ARG A 174 11.47 2.09 -13.51
CA ARG A 174 10.96 0.73 -13.66
C ARG A 174 9.70 0.49 -12.83
N THR A 175 9.68 0.88 -11.56
CA THR A 175 8.50 0.65 -10.71
C THR A 175 7.33 1.54 -11.13
N ILE A 176 7.61 2.72 -11.71
CA ILE A 176 6.59 3.56 -12.35
C ILE A 176 6.01 2.85 -13.58
N SER A 177 6.86 2.27 -14.45
CA SER A 177 6.41 1.50 -15.62
C SER A 177 5.45 0.37 -15.21
N GLU A 178 5.81 -0.39 -14.18
CA GLU A 178 5.01 -1.49 -13.65
C GLU A 178 3.68 -0.99 -13.04
N SER A 179 3.72 0.07 -12.23
CA SER A 179 2.54 0.58 -11.50
C SER A 179 1.57 1.37 -12.38
N ALA A 180 2.10 2.18 -13.30
CA ALA A 180 1.33 3.02 -14.21
C ALA A 180 0.96 2.30 -15.52
N LYS A 181 1.45 1.07 -15.72
CA LYS A 181 1.29 0.29 -16.97
C LYS A 181 1.79 1.03 -18.21
N ILE A 182 2.88 1.81 -18.06
CA ILE A 182 3.53 2.57 -19.15
C ILE A 182 4.73 1.77 -19.65
N LYS A 183 4.74 1.36 -20.91
CA LYS A 183 5.86 0.60 -21.51
C LYS A 183 7.08 1.47 -21.82
N ASP A 184 6.87 2.75 -22.10
CA ASP A 184 7.95 3.68 -22.42
C ASP A 184 8.73 4.10 -21.16
N ARG A 185 9.97 3.62 -21.06
CA ARG A 185 10.87 3.90 -19.94
C ARG A 185 11.36 5.35 -19.90
N ASN A 186 11.49 6.00 -21.06
CA ASN A 186 11.89 7.40 -21.12
C ASN A 186 10.79 8.27 -20.52
N ARG A 187 9.54 8.00 -20.93
CA ARG A 187 8.37 8.65 -20.34
C ARG A 187 8.28 8.44 -18.82
N CYS A 188 8.55 7.24 -18.32
CA CYS A 188 8.57 6.99 -16.87
C CYS A 188 9.65 7.80 -16.14
N SER A 189 10.82 7.99 -16.77
CA SER A 189 11.92 8.77 -16.21
C SER A 189 11.60 10.28 -16.21
N GLU A 190 10.93 10.78 -17.25
CA GLU A 190 10.41 12.14 -17.30
C GLU A 190 9.38 12.39 -16.20
N LEU A 191 8.42 11.47 -16.02
CA LEU A 191 7.41 11.59 -14.96
C LEU A 191 8.04 11.66 -13.58
N LEU A 192 9.04 10.81 -13.30
CA LEU A 192 9.78 10.85 -12.05
C LEU A 192 10.50 12.18 -11.86
N THR A 193 11.18 12.67 -12.90
CA THR A 193 11.91 13.94 -12.87
C THR A 193 10.98 15.12 -12.63
N ASN A 194 9.84 15.16 -13.32
CA ASN A 194 8.84 16.21 -13.16
C ASN A 194 8.24 16.20 -11.75
N TRP A 195 7.95 15.02 -11.20
CA TRP A 195 7.47 14.91 -9.82
C TRP A 195 8.47 15.47 -8.81
N PHE A 196 9.76 15.15 -8.94
CA PHE A 196 10.80 15.71 -8.07
C PHE A 196 10.97 17.22 -8.22
N ARG A 197 10.71 17.78 -9.40
CA ARG A 197 10.68 19.23 -9.60
C ARG A 197 9.47 19.88 -8.93
N THR A 198 8.29 19.24 -9.02
CA THR A 198 7.07 19.71 -8.38
C THR A 198 7.19 19.71 -6.86
N PHE A 199 7.76 18.65 -6.28
CA PHE A 199 7.93 18.47 -4.84
C PHE A 199 9.41 18.47 -4.44
N SER A 200 10.05 19.62 -4.64
CA SER A 200 11.49 19.79 -4.40
C SER A 200 11.94 19.50 -2.96
N GLY A 201 11.17 19.88 -1.95
CA GLY A 201 11.49 19.58 -0.55
C GLY A 201 11.39 18.08 -0.26
N ALA A 202 10.38 17.40 -0.83
CA ALA A 202 10.27 15.94 -0.74
C ALA A 202 11.44 15.24 -1.44
N SER A 203 11.85 15.73 -2.62
CA SER A 203 13.02 15.24 -3.34
C SER A 203 14.31 15.36 -2.52
N ASP A 204 14.55 16.53 -1.93
CA ASP A 204 15.75 16.78 -1.11
C ASP A 204 15.78 15.92 0.14
N TRP A 205 14.63 15.75 0.79
CA TRP A 205 14.49 14.86 1.94
C TRP A 205 14.78 13.41 1.55
N ILE A 206 14.18 12.89 0.47
CA ILE A 206 14.41 11.51 -0.04
C ILE A 206 15.91 11.26 -0.27
N GLN A 207 16.59 12.16 -0.98
CA GLN A 207 18.02 12.01 -1.28
C GLN A 207 18.89 12.10 -0.02
N THR A 208 18.47 12.87 0.96
CA THR A 208 19.18 13.02 2.23
C THR A 208 19.05 11.76 3.09
N VAL A 209 17.84 11.25 3.26
CA VAL A 209 17.60 10.03 4.07
C VAL A 209 18.21 8.79 3.42
N GLN A 210 18.23 8.71 2.08
CA GLN A 210 18.95 7.66 1.36
C GLN A 210 20.44 7.67 1.69
N ARG A 211 21.10 8.83 1.59
CA ARG A 211 22.54 8.97 1.90
C ARG A 211 22.82 8.68 3.38
N ALA A 212 22.02 9.23 4.29
CA ALA A 212 22.16 9.02 5.73
C ALA A 212 21.96 7.55 6.11
N GLY A 213 20.93 6.90 5.55
CA GLY A 213 20.62 5.50 5.76
C GLY A 213 21.68 4.56 5.21
N MET A 214 22.23 4.83 4.03
CA MET A 214 23.34 4.04 3.49
C MET A 214 24.63 4.19 4.30
N LYS A 215 24.89 5.37 4.86
CA LYS A 215 26.09 5.63 5.68
C LYS A 215 25.99 5.03 7.07
N SER A 216 24.85 5.18 7.73
CA SER A 216 24.66 4.77 9.13
C SER A 216 24.12 3.33 9.25
N GLY A 217 23.42 2.84 8.22
CA GLY A 217 22.58 1.64 8.23
C GLY A 217 21.32 1.78 9.10
N TRP A 218 20.95 2.99 9.51
CA TRP A 218 19.73 3.29 10.27
C TRP A 218 18.82 4.18 9.43
N ALA A 219 17.52 3.90 9.47
CA ALA A 219 16.53 4.81 8.94
C ALA A 219 16.44 6.06 9.82
N GLU A 220 15.92 7.16 9.25
CA GLU A 220 15.46 8.27 10.08
C GLU A 220 14.46 7.79 11.13
N PRO A 221 14.39 8.42 12.31
CA PRO A 221 13.37 8.10 13.30
C PRO A 221 11.96 8.32 12.74
N THR A 222 11.00 7.52 13.20
CA THR A 222 9.57 7.75 12.97
C THR A 222 9.10 9.03 13.70
N LEU A 223 7.83 9.43 13.48
CA LEU A 223 7.22 10.59 14.14
C LEU A 223 7.41 10.61 15.65
N PHE A 224 7.33 9.46 16.33
CA PHE A 224 7.53 9.36 17.78
C PHE A 224 8.90 8.80 18.17
N GLY A 225 9.88 8.86 17.27
CA GLY A 225 11.29 8.62 17.58
C GLY A 225 11.74 7.17 17.54
N ARG A 226 10.94 6.24 17.01
CA ARG A 226 11.36 4.83 16.86
C ARG A 226 12.52 4.75 15.87
N ARG A 227 13.62 4.14 16.30
CA ARG A 227 14.79 3.89 15.45
C ARG A 227 14.68 2.52 14.79
N ILE A 228 14.86 2.47 13.47
CA ILE A 228 14.73 1.23 12.70
C ILE A 228 16.05 0.96 11.97
N ARG A 229 16.63 -0.23 12.17
CA ARG A 229 17.83 -0.67 11.45
C ARG A 229 17.47 -1.01 10.01
N ILE A 230 18.26 -0.57 9.05
CA ILE A 230 18.17 -0.98 7.65
C ILE A 230 19.00 -2.26 7.50
N PRO A 231 18.38 -3.44 7.34
CA PRO A 231 19.15 -4.66 7.16
C PRO A 231 19.84 -4.64 5.80
N GLU A 232 21.10 -5.07 5.78
CA GLU A 232 21.84 -5.26 4.55
C GLU A 232 21.14 -6.31 3.68
N GLU A 233 20.96 -5.97 2.41
CA GLU A 233 20.44 -6.90 1.41
C GLU A 233 21.51 -7.13 0.37
N PHE A 234 21.66 -8.38 -0.06
CA PHE A 234 22.59 -8.75 -1.11
C PHE A 234 21.81 -9.22 -2.33
N ASN A 235 22.28 -8.85 -3.51
CA ASN A 235 21.73 -9.34 -4.76
C ASN A 235 22.23 -10.77 -5.04
N LYS A 236 21.74 -11.38 -6.13
CA LYS A 236 22.08 -12.77 -6.50
C LYS A 236 23.57 -13.02 -6.79
N TRP A 237 24.38 -11.97 -6.90
CA TRP A 237 25.82 -12.04 -7.12
C TRP A 237 26.62 -11.79 -5.83
N GLY A 238 25.95 -11.66 -4.68
CA GLY A 238 26.59 -11.39 -3.39
C GLY A 238 26.97 -9.93 -3.16
N ASN A 239 26.61 -9.02 -4.06
CA ASN A 239 26.89 -7.59 -3.91
C ASN A 239 25.77 -6.91 -3.13
N LEU A 240 26.11 -5.87 -2.35
CA LEU A 240 25.13 -5.07 -1.62
C LEU A 240 24.08 -4.49 -2.59
N ASN A 241 22.82 -4.75 -2.29
CA ASN A 241 21.67 -4.28 -3.04
C ASN A 241 21.32 -2.86 -2.59
N ARG A 242 22.14 -1.91 -3.03
CA ARG A 242 22.02 -0.50 -2.67
C ARG A 242 20.63 0.08 -2.94
N GLU A 243 20.03 -0.24 -4.09
CA GLU A 243 18.68 0.23 -4.44
C GLU A 243 17.61 -0.26 -3.45
N ALA A 244 17.72 -1.49 -2.95
CA ALA A 244 16.78 -2.00 -1.95
C ALA A 244 16.95 -1.31 -0.60
N MET A 245 18.20 -1.07 -0.18
CA MET A 245 18.51 -0.38 1.06
C MET A 245 18.11 1.09 1.02
N GLU A 246 18.36 1.80 -0.09
CA GLU A 246 17.93 3.19 -0.29
C GLU A 246 16.41 3.32 -0.23
N ARG A 247 15.66 2.38 -0.83
CA ARG A 247 14.20 2.35 -0.68
C ARG A 247 13.77 2.13 0.77
N LYS A 248 14.43 1.23 1.51
CA LYS A 248 14.14 1.03 2.93
C LYS A 248 14.43 2.27 3.78
N ALA A 249 15.50 3.00 3.48
CA ALA A 249 15.85 4.23 4.17
C ALA A 249 14.73 5.29 4.09
N VAL A 250 14.05 5.38 2.94
CA VAL A 250 12.91 6.27 2.73
C VAL A 250 11.62 5.69 3.34
N ASN A 251 11.38 4.40 3.12
CA ASN A 251 10.08 3.79 3.45
C ASN A 251 9.93 3.54 4.94
N TYR A 252 10.98 3.12 5.66
CA TYR A 252 10.88 2.76 7.07
C TYR A 252 10.40 3.90 8.00
N PRO A 253 10.89 5.15 7.89
CA PRO A 253 10.38 6.23 8.73
C PRO A 253 8.89 6.50 8.46
N ILE A 254 8.47 6.49 7.18
CA ILE A 254 7.07 6.71 6.80
C ILE A 254 6.19 5.54 7.30
N LEU A 255 6.52 4.31 6.89
CA LEU A 255 5.78 3.09 7.24
C LEU A 255 5.65 2.87 8.75
N GLY A 256 6.69 3.23 9.50
CA GLY A 256 6.68 3.15 10.95
C GLY A 256 5.81 4.23 11.59
N SER A 257 5.83 5.44 11.03
CA SER A 257 4.98 6.55 11.46
C SER A 257 3.50 6.27 11.19
N ASP A 258 3.14 5.69 10.05
CA ASP A 258 1.77 5.19 9.77
C ASP A 258 1.31 4.21 10.87
N GLY A 259 2.17 3.24 11.17
CA GLY A 259 1.92 2.25 12.21
C GLY A 259 1.81 2.85 13.60
N GLU A 260 2.38 4.02 13.84
CA GLU A 260 2.24 4.77 15.07
C GLU A 260 0.95 5.59 15.13
N VAL A 261 0.57 6.24 14.02
CA VAL A 261 -0.70 6.97 13.88
C VAL A 261 -1.88 6.07 14.20
N ILE A 262 -1.96 4.90 13.55
CA ILE A 262 -3.07 3.97 13.78
C ILE A 262 -3.08 3.42 15.22
N LYS A 263 -1.91 3.16 15.82
CA LYS A 263 -1.83 2.68 17.22
C LYS A 263 -2.26 3.74 18.22
N ARG A 264 -1.92 5.00 17.97
CA ARG A 264 -2.41 6.11 18.78
C ARG A 264 -3.94 6.16 18.72
N ALA A 265 -4.52 5.99 17.54
CA ALA A 265 -5.98 5.90 17.38
C ALA A 265 -6.58 4.71 18.14
N ILE A 266 -5.93 3.53 18.09
CA ILE A 266 -6.35 2.34 18.84
C ILE A 266 -6.38 2.64 20.35
N ILE A 267 -5.29 3.19 20.90
CA ILE A 267 -5.17 3.51 22.34
C ILE A 267 -6.20 4.56 22.75
N LEU A 268 -6.38 5.60 21.93
CA LEU A 268 -7.37 6.65 22.19
C LEU A 268 -8.78 6.06 22.25
N CYS A 269 -9.19 5.29 21.23
CA CYS A 269 -10.51 4.67 21.18
C CYS A 269 -10.72 3.66 22.32
N ASP A 270 -9.70 2.85 22.65
CA ASP A 270 -9.76 1.93 23.79
C ASP A 270 -9.99 2.67 25.11
N SER A 271 -9.30 3.80 25.33
CA SER A 271 -9.41 4.60 26.56
C SER A 271 -10.81 5.20 26.80
N ILE A 272 -11.61 5.34 25.75
CA ILE A 272 -13.00 5.82 25.83
C ILE A 272 -14.03 4.67 25.74
N GLY A 273 -13.59 3.43 25.97
CA GLY A 273 -14.46 2.26 26.03
C GLY A 273 -14.86 1.69 24.67
N LEU A 274 -14.12 2.01 23.61
CA LEU A 274 -14.32 1.46 22.26
C LEU A 274 -13.29 0.37 21.91
N GLY A 275 -12.65 -0.25 22.90
CA GLY A 275 -11.76 -1.40 22.70
C GLY A 275 -12.49 -2.65 22.18
N PRO A 276 -11.76 -3.75 21.92
CA PRO A 276 -12.38 -5.03 21.58
C PRO A 276 -13.40 -5.48 22.65
N PRO A 277 -14.55 -6.05 22.26
CA PRO A 277 -14.93 -6.45 20.89
C PRO A 277 -15.60 -5.34 20.06
N VAL A 278 -15.83 -4.14 20.61
CA VAL A 278 -16.44 -3.03 19.84
C VAL A 278 -15.52 -2.63 18.68
N MET A 279 -14.22 -2.49 18.94
CA MET A 279 -13.20 -2.46 17.88
C MET A 279 -13.08 -3.85 17.27
N ALA A 280 -13.69 -4.05 16.11
CA ALA A 280 -13.81 -5.35 15.46
C ALA A 280 -12.58 -5.69 14.62
N ALA A 281 -12.03 -4.72 13.89
CA ALA A 281 -10.89 -4.94 13.01
C ALA A 281 -10.03 -3.69 12.84
N THR A 282 -8.73 -3.90 12.70
CA THR A 282 -7.76 -2.89 12.23
C THR A 282 -7.13 -3.39 10.93
N VAL A 283 -7.14 -2.54 9.90
CA VAL A 283 -6.53 -2.84 8.59
C VAL A 283 -5.73 -1.64 8.13
N HIS A 284 -4.41 -1.76 8.24
CA HIS A 284 -3.44 -0.73 7.86
C HIS A 284 -3.71 0.63 8.53
N ASP A 285 -4.35 1.53 7.80
CA ASP A 285 -4.72 2.91 8.11
C ASP A 285 -6.16 3.06 8.62
N SER A 286 -6.89 1.96 8.78
CA SER A 286 -8.30 1.97 9.16
C SER A 286 -8.62 1.12 10.40
N ILE A 287 -9.66 1.54 11.14
CA ILE A 287 -10.25 0.79 12.26
C ILE A 287 -11.77 0.72 12.07
N SER A 288 -12.30 -0.49 12.08
CA SER A 288 -13.74 -0.75 12.01
C SER A 288 -14.27 -1.12 13.38
N PHE A 289 -15.35 -0.45 13.78
CA PHE A 289 -16.09 -0.67 15.02
C PHE A 289 -17.44 -1.29 14.71
N ASP A 290 -17.78 -2.38 15.39
CA ASP A 290 -19.09 -3.02 15.33
C ASP A 290 -20.07 -2.31 16.28
N LYS A 291 -20.33 -1.03 15.98
CA LYS A 291 -21.29 -0.20 16.71
C LYS A 291 -21.62 1.04 15.90
N ASP A 292 -22.84 1.53 16.05
CA ASP A 292 -23.24 2.87 15.61
C ASP A 292 -22.73 3.90 16.64
N ILE A 293 -21.61 4.56 16.33
CA ILE A 293 -20.93 5.50 17.23
C ILE A 293 -20.54 6.78 16.52
N GLU A 294 -20.36 7.83 17.32
CA GLU A 294 -19.65 9.04 16.93
C GLU A 294 -18.24 8.96 17.52
N LEU A 295 -17.22 9.14 16.68
CA LEU A 295 -15.82 9.08 17.08
C LEU A 295 -15.29 10.50 17.37
N PRO A 296 -14.33 10.64 18.31
CA PRO A 296 -13.70 11.92 18.64
C PRO A 296 -12.78 12.39 17.50
N LYS A 297 -13.40 12.96 16.45
CA LYS A 297 -12.73 13.26 15.18
C LYS A 297 -11.54 14.20 15.37
N GLU A 298 -11.70 15.27 16.15
CA GLU A 298 -10.64 16.27 16.34
C GLU A 298 -9.40 15.68 17.03
N GLU A 299 -9.60 14.82 18.03
CA GLU A 299 -8.54 14.15 18.77
C GLU A 299 -7.82 13.09 17.93
N LEU A 300 -8.57 12.40 17.06
CA LEU A 300 -8.03 11.46 16.08
C LEU A 300 -7.15 12.19 15.06
N GLU A 301 -7.63 13.30 14.50
CA GLU A 301 -6.90 14.08 13.49
C GLU A 301 -5.64 14.77 14.04
N MET A 302 -5.62 15.08 15.33
CA MET A 302 -4.52 15.80 15.96
C MET A 302 -3.33 14.90 16.22
N ILE A 303 -2.35 14.89 15.31
CA ILE A 303 -1.03 14.30 15.55
C ILE A 303 -0.16 15.35 16.25
N PRO A 304 0.73 14.99 17.19
CA PRO A 304 1.69 15.95 17.71
C PRO A 304 2.42 16.64 16.55
N THR A 305 2.33 17.98 16.49
CA THR A 305 2.92 18.89 15.48
C THR A 305 2.18 19.11 14.15
N PHE A 306 1.19 18.31 13.77
CA PHE A 306 0.41 18.52 12.53
C PHE A 306 -0.94 17.78 12.55
N ARG A 307 -1.79 17.99 11.55
CA ARG A 307 -3.09 17.30 11.44
C ARG A 307 -3.11 16.32 10.28
N ILE A 308 -3.70 15.15 10.49
CA ILE A 308 -4.04 14.18 9.44
C ILE A 308 -5.56 14.03 9.45
N PRO A 309 -6.27 14.46 8.40
CA PRO A 309 -7.71 14.29 8.32
C PRO A 309 -8.11 12.80 8.40
N VAL A 310 -9.25 12.55 9.05
CA VAL A 310 -9.82 11.20 9.15
C VAL A 310 -11.20 11.17 8.53
N ASP A 311 -11.42 10.17 7.70
CA ASP A 311 -12.73 9.86 7.14
C ASP A 311 -13.44 8.87 8.06
N ILE A 312 -14.71 9.14 8.36
CA ILE A 312 -15.55 8.26 9.17
C ILE A 312 -16.77 7.88 8.34
N VAL A 313 -16.95 6.58 8.11
CA VAL A 313 -18.01 6.05 7.26
C VAL A 313 -18.79 4.99 8.03
N LYS A 314 -20.12 5.01 7.89
CA LYS A 314 -20.99 3.96 8.41
C LYS A 314 -21.48 3.07 7.27
N THR A 315 -21.32 1.76 7.42
CA THR A 315 -21.65 0.78 6.38
C THR A 315 -22.45 -0.38 6.95
N MET A 316 -23.37 -0.94 6.17
CA MET A 316 -24.18 -2.10 6.58
C MET A 316 -23.40 -3.42 6.53
N THR A 317 -22.29 -3.43 5.80
CA THR A 317 -21.33 -4.55 5.68
C THR A 317 -19.93 -3.97 5.77
N TRP A 318 -18.90 -4.79 5.96
CA TRP A 318 -17.52 -4.28 6.06
C TRP A 318 -16.93 -3.72 4.74
N ALA A 319 -17.64 -3.85 3.61
CA ALA A 319 -17.19 -3.39 2.30
C ALA A 319 -17.32 -1.88 2.06
#